data_AF-A0A523XG90-F1
#
_entry.id   AF-A0A523XG90-F1
#
_cell.length_a   1.000
_cell.length_b   1.000
_cell.length_c   1.000
_cell.angle_alpha   90.00
_cell.angle_beta   90.00
_cell.angle_gamma   90.00
#
_symmetry.space_group_name_H-M   'P 1'
#
loop_
_entity.id
_entity.type
_entity.pdbx_description
1 polymer ?
#
loop_
_entity_poly.entity_id
_entity_poly.type
_entity_poly.pdbx_seq_one_letter_code
_entity_poly.pdbx_strand_id
1 'polypeptide(L)'
;MRSSIFKRELTPSRVLIFGYASLILIGTVLLAIPASSSRAAGRASLVDAYFTASSAICVTGLIVRDTQHDFSPLGKAIFLVMMQIGGR
;
A
#
# COMPACT_ATOMS: atom_id res chain seq x y z
N MET A 1 1.84 37.32 -7.61
CA MET A 1 1.99 36.10 -6.77
C MET A 1 0.77 35.21 -6.97
N ARG A 2 0.71 34.49 -8.09
CA ARG A 2 -0.42 33.61 -8.45
C ARG A 2 0.20 32.36 -9.10
N SER A 3 0.41 31.33 -8.29
CA SER A 3 1.13 30.11 -8.69
C SER A 3 0.39 29.43 -9.84
N SER A 4 1.03 29.42 -11.00
CA SER A 4 0.54 29.00 -12.32
C SER A 4 1.07 27.60 -12.69
N ILE A 5 1.04 26.62 -11.78
CA ILE A 5 1.79 25.37 -11.95
C ILE A 5 0.96 24.17 -12.46
N PHE A 6 -0.37 24.27 -12.61
CA PHE A 6 -1.16 23.06 -12.92
C PHE A 6 -2.23 23.25 -14.00
N LYS A 7 -1.77 23.43 -15.24
CA LYS A 7 -2.53 23.07 -16.45
C LYS A 7 -1.70 22.10 -17.28
N ARG A 8 -1.53 20.87 -16.78
CA ARG A 8 -1.40 19.70 -17.67
C ARG A 8 -2.82 19.17 -17.80
N GLU A 9 -3.28 18.93 -19.02
CA GLU A 9 -4.49 18.18 -19.34
C GLU A 9 -4.36 16.75 -18.79
N LEU A 10 -4.39 16.61 -17.46
CA LEU A 10 -4.33 15.34 -16.78
C LEU A 10 -5.74 14.78 -16.86
N THR A 11 -5.97 13.99 -17.91
CA THR A 11 -7.15 13.15 -18.03
C THR A 11 -7.42 12.48 -16.68
N PRO A 12 -8.66 12.48 -16.17
CA PRO A 12 -9.00 11.94 -14.85
C PRO A 12 -8.43 10.53 -14.60
N SER A 13 -8.31 9.71 -15.64
CA SER A 13 -7.65 8.40 -15.62
C SER A 13 -6.17 8.44 -15.17
N ARG A 14 -5.40 9.44 -15.60
CA ARG A 14 -3.98 9.58 -15.20
C ARG A 14 -3.84 9.94 -13.73
N VAL A 15 -4.72 10.80 -13.21
CA VAL A 15 -4.71 11.17 -11.79
C VAL A 15 -4.97 9.94 -10.91
N LEU A 16 -5.92 9.09 -11.32
CA LEU A 16 -6.19 7.83 -10.64
C LEU A 16 -5.00 6.87 -10.69
N ILE A 17 -4.39 6.65 -11.86
CA ILE A 17 -3.24 5.76 -12.02
C ILE A 17 -2.07 6.21 -11.13
N PHE A 18 -1.70 7.49 -11.19
CA PHE A 18 -0.61 8.01 -10.37
C PHE A 18 -0.95 8.03 -8.87
N GLY A 19 -2.22 8.26 -8.51
CA GLY A 19 -2.69 8.20 -7.13
C GLY A 19 -2.57 6.78 -6.55
N TYR A 20 -3.11 5.79 -7.26
CA TYR A 20 -3.03 4.37 -6.89
C TYR A 20 -1.57 3.90 -6.83
N ALA A 21 -0.75 4.20 -7.84
CA ALA A 21 0.66 3.84 -7.84
C ALA A 21 1.42 4.42 -6.65
N SER A 22 1.14 5.68 -6.29
CA SER A 22 1.77 6.34 -5.13
C SER A 22 1.35 5.67 -3.82
N LEU A 23 0.07 5.36 -3.66
CA LEU A 23 -0.44 4.65 -2.47
C LEU A 23 0.19 3.26 -2.34
N ILE A 24 0.30 2.51 -3.44
CA ILE A 24 0.92 1.17 -3.44
C ILE A 24 2.38 1.25 -3.00
N LEU A 25 3.13 2.21 -3.53
CA LEU A 25 4.53 2.44 -3.16
C LEU A 25 4.66 2.79 -1.67
N ILE A 26 3.83 3.69 -1.16
CA ILE A 26 3.83 4.07 0.26
C ILE A 26 3.49 2.86 1.14
N GLY A 27 2.45 2.11 0.78
CA GLY A 27 2.05 0.88 1.47
C GLY A 27 3.16 -0.18 1.47
N THR A 28 3.81 -0.39 0.32
CA THR A 28 4.93 -1.33 0.18
C THR A 28 6.07 -0.97 1.13
N VAL A 29 6.46 0.31 1.17
CA VAL A 29 7.52 0.79 2.07
C VAL A 29 7.10 0.59 3.53
N LEU A 30 5.86 0.91 3.89
CA LEU A 30 5.31 0.75 5.24
C LEU A 30 5.22 -0.72 5.69
N LEU A 31 4.86 -1.64 4.78
CA LEU A 31 4.79 -3.07 5.08
C LEU A 31 6.18 -3.73 5.10
N ALA A 32 7.13 -3.22 4.33
CA ALA A 32 8.51 -3.73 4.29
C ALA A 32 9.36 -3.35 5.52
N ILE A 33 8.87 -2.44 6.38
CA ILE A 33 9.58 -2.05 7.61
C ILE A 33 9.58 -3.25 8.58
N PRO A 34 10.71 -3.54 9.26
CA PRO A 34 10.78 -4.61 10.28
C PRO A 34 9.78 -4.42 11.44
N ALA A 35 9.21 -3.23 11.63
CA ALA A 35 8.16 -2.97 12.61
C ALA A 35 6.79 -3.57 12.22
N SER A 36 6.55 -3.76 10.91
CA SER A 36 5.30 -4.33 10.37
C SER A 36 5.34 -5.85 10.31
N SER A 37 6.52 -6.46 10.36
CA SER A 37 6.71 -7.91 10.30
C SER A 37 6.91 -8.51 11.69
N SER A 38 6.34 -9.69 11.92
CA SER A 38 6.46 -10.42 13.18
C SER A 38 7.91 -10.88 13.38
N ARG A 39 8.41 -10.77 14.61
CA ARG A 39 9.79 -11.15 14.98
C ARG A 39 10.11 -12.63 14.70
N ALA A 40 9.08 -13.48 14.57
CA ALA A 40 9.18 -14.89 14.27
C ALA A 40 9.23 -15.23 12.76
N ALA A 41 8.78 -14.32 11.89
CA ALA A 41 8.60 -14.56 10.45
C ALA A 41 9.79 -14.10 9.58
N GLY A 42 10.71 -13.33 10.16
CA GLY A 42 11.76 -12.64 9.42
C GLY A 42 11.23 -11.42 8.65
N ARG A 43 12.06 -10.77 7.84
CA ARG A 43 11.61 -9.64 7.00
C ARG A 43 10.79 -10.18 5.82
N ALA A 44 9.61 -9.59 5.56
CA ALA A 44 8.87 -9.85 4.33
C ALA A 44 9.74 -9.48 3.11
N SER A 45 9.70 -10.31 2.06
CA SER A 45 10.35 -9.97 0.80
C SER A 45 9.72 -8.69 0.23
N LEU A 46 10.52 -7.84 -0.40
CA LEU A 46 10.01 -6.60 -1.02
C LEU A 46 8.89 -6.88 -2.04
N VAL A 47 8.98 -8.03 -2.73
CA VAL A 47 7.96 -8.48 -3.69
C VAL A 47 6.65 -8.85 -2.98
N ASP A 48 6.72 -9.53 -1.83
CA ASP A 48 5.55 -9.91 -1.04
C ASP A 48 4.87 -8.67 -0.45
N ALA A 49 5.66 -7.71 0.05
CA ALA A 49 5.16 -6.44 0.58
C ALA A 49 4.45 -5.62 -0.51
N TYR A 50 5.02 -5.58 -1.73
CA TYR A 50 4.40 -4.90 -2.86
C TYR A 50 3.08 -5.54 -3.29
N PHE A 51 3.07 -6.87 -3.41
CA PHE A 51 1.87 -7.60 -3.78
C PHE A 51 0.77 -7.41 -2.73
N THR A 52 1.12 -7.53 -1.45
CA THR A 52 0.18 -7.32 -0.34
C THR A 52 -0.38 -5.90 -0.32
N ALA A 53 0.45 -4.87 -0.52
CA ALA A 53 0.01 -3.48 -0.57
C ALA A 53 -0.93 -3.22 -1.77
N SER A 54 -0.62 -3.75 -2.95
CA SER A 54 -1.48 -3.64 -4.13
C SER A 54 -2.84 -4.32 -3.93
N SER A 55 -2.85 -5.49 -3.30
CA SER A 55 -4.07 -6.24 -3.04
C SER A 55 -4.96 -5.58 -1.98
N ALA A 56 -4.35 -4.96 -0.97
CA ALA A 56 -5.06 -4.19 0.05
C ALA A 56 -5.74 -2.95 -0.56
N ILE A 57 -5.02 -2.19 -1.39
CA ILE A 57 -5.55 -1.00 -2.06
C ILE A 57 -6.62 -1.34 -3.09
N CYS A 58 -6.42 -2.39 -3.88
CA CYS A 58 -7.41 -2.81 -4.87
C CYS A 58 -8.57 -3.61 -4.24
N VAL A 59 -8.52 -3.85 -2.93
CA VAL A 59 -9.52 -4.63 -2.16
C VAL A 59 -9.78 -6.02 -2.79
N THR A 60 -8.75 -6.63 -3.36
CA THR A 60 -8.85 -7.95 -4.00
C THR A 60 -8.81 -9.09 -2.99
N GLY A 61 -8.30 -8.85 -1.78
CA GLY A 61 -8.25 -9.84 -0.69
C GLY A 61 -7.20 -10.95 -0.86
N LEU A 62 -6.28 -10.81 -1.81
CA LEU A 62 -5.15 -11.73 -2.01
C LEU A 62 -4.01 -11.42 -1.03
N ILE A 63 -3.51 -12.44 -0.34
CA ILE A 63 -2.42 -12.35 0.64
C ILE A 63 -1.37 -13.43 0.32
N VAL A 64 -0.10 -13.02 0.17
CA VAL A 64 1.02 -13.93 -0.20
C VAL A 64 1.65 -14.56 1.03
N ARG A 65 1.62 -13.86 2.16
CA ARG A 65 2.06 -14.31 3.48
C ARG A 65 0.87 -14.25 4.43
N ASP A 66 0.80 -15.19 5.36
CA ASP A 66 -0.31 -15.26 6.31
C ASP A 66 -0.33 -14.00 7.18
N THR A 67 -1.25 -13.08 6.89
CA THR A 67 -1.40 -11.81 7.62
C THR A 67 -1.66 -12.00 9.10
N GLN A 68 -2.14 -13.17 9.52
CA GLN A 68 -2.46 -13.45 10.91
C GLN A 68 -1.20 -13.74 11.73
N HIS A 69 -0.26 -14.50 11.17
CA HIS A 69 0.98 -14.94 11.82
C HIS A 69 2.23 -14.09 11.48
N ASP A 70 2.35 -13.58 10.25
CA ASP A 70 3.57 -12.92 9.76
C ASP A 70 3.59 -11.40 10.00
N PHE A 71 2.45 -10.78 10.28
CA PHE A 71 2.36 -9.32 10.48
C PHE A 71 2.13 -8.93 11.94
N SER A 72 2.85 -7.88 12.36
CA SER A 72 2.67 -7.23 13.66
C SER A 72 1.30 -6.53 13.71
N PRO A 73 0.79 -6.16 14.90
CA PRO A 73 -0.43 -5.36 15.01
C PRO A 73 -0.34 -4.03 14.23
N LEU A 74 0.86 -3.48 14.06
CA LEU A 74 1.10 -2.28 13.25
C LEU A 74 0.90 -2.59 11.75
N GLY A 75 1.47 -3.70 11.26
CA GLY A 75 1.27 -4.15 9.88
C GLY A 75 -0.20 -4.40 9.55
N LYS A 76 -0.95 -5.02 10.49
CA LYS A 76 -2.40 -5.23 10.37
C LYS A 76 -3.17 -3.90 10.31
N ALA A 77 -2.80 -2.91 11.13
CA ALA A 77 -3.42 -1.58 11.09
C ALA A 77 -3.18 -0.86 9.75
N ILE A 78 -1.95 -0.92 9.21
CA ILE A 78 -1.63 -0.34 7.90
C ILE A 78 -2.46 -0.99 6.80
N PHE A 79 -2.57 -2.32 6.83
CA PHE A 79 -3.36 -3.08 5.86
C PHE A 79 -4.84 -2.67 5.87
N LEU A 80 -5.43 -2.54 7.06
CA LEU A 80 -6.82 -2.10 7.23
C LEU A 80 -7.03 -0.66 6.71
N VAL A 81 -6.09 0.25 6.99
CA VAL A 81 -6.14 1.63 6.47
C VAL A 81 -6.06 1.65 4.94
N MET A 82 -5.18 0.84 4.34
CA MET A 82 -5.07 0.71 2.89
C MET A 82 -6.38 0.21 2.26
N MET A 83 -7.00 -0.83 2.85
CA MET A 83 -8.31 -1.32 2.41
C MET A 83 -9.40 -0.26 2.52
N GLN A 84 -9.39 0.53 3.59
CA GLN A 84 -10.38 1.57 3.79
C GLN A 84 -10.25 2.73 2.79
N ILE A 85 -9.02 3.03 2.35
CA ILE A 85 -8.74 4.02 1.31
C ILE A 85 -9.11 3.48 -0.08
N GLY A 86 -8.83 2.21 -0.34
CA GLY A 86 -9.04 1.56 -1.63
C GLY A 86 -10.50 1.27 -1.98
N GLY A 87 -11.31 0.87 -0.99
CA GLY A 87 -12.71 0.46 -1.20
C GLY A 87 -13.74 1.59 -1.28
N ARG A 88 -13.29 2.83 -1.53
CA ARG A 88 -14.17 3.98 -1.76
C ARG A 88 -14.38 4.22 -3.25
#